data_AF-A0A357F4Z9-F1
#
_entry.id   AF-A0A357F4Z9-F1
#
_cell.length_a   1.000
_cell.length_b   1.000
_cell.length_c   1.000
_cell.angle_alpha   90.00
_cell.angle_beta   90.00
_cell.angle_gamma   90.00
#
_symmetry.space_group_name_H-M   'P 1'
#
loop_
_entity.id
_entity.type
_entity.pdbx_description
1 polymer ?
#
loop_
_entity_poly.entity_id
_entity_poly.type
_entity_poly.pdbx_seq_one_letter_code
_entity_poly.pdbx_strand_id
1 'polypeptide(L)'
;FGKDSFGFDFWPDLSLEECGNMARETALLYEKLIRRFEEEGLDVRVHYRTSKGVPRENTIREILSHVLFHSSIHRGNIISRIRDLGGEPPETDYIIYLRETVYI
;
A
#
# COMPACT_ATOMS: atom_id res chain seq x y z
N PHE A 1 11.13 -2.83 13.72
CA PHE A 1 9.93 -2.76 12.86
C PHE A 1 9.06 -3.98 13.14
N GLY A 2 7.76 -3.94 12.86
CA GLY A 2 6.87 -5.10 13.01
C GLY A 2 6.09 -5.13 14.32
N LYS A 3 4.95 -4.42 14.36
CA LYS A 3 3.85 -4.82 15.25
C LYS A 3 3.18 -6.05 14.64
N ASP A 4 2.70 -6.96 15.47
CA ASP A 4 1.95 -8.13 15.00
C ASP A 4 0.66 -7.69 14.29
N SER A 5 0.30 -8.40 13.21
CA SER A 5 -0.98 -8.24 12.50
C SER A 5 -2.03 -9.25 12.95
N PHE A 6 -1.71 -10.07 13.95
CA PHE A 6 -2.61 -11.00 14.59
C PHE A 6 -3.81 -10.27 15.20
N GLY A 7 -5.02 -10.69 14.82
CA GLY A 7 -6.26 -10.04 15.23
C GLY A 7 -6.52 -8.68 14.57
N PHE A 8 -5.73 -8.28 13.57
CA PHE A 8 -6.03 -7.09 12.78
C PHE A 8 -7.23 -7.34 11.87
N ASP A 9 -8.21 -6.43 11.92
CA ASP A 9 -9.33 -6.43 11.00
C ASP A 9 -8.95 -5.71 9.70
N PHE A 10 -8.88 -6.46 8.60
CA PHE A 10 -8.55 -5.94 7.28
C PHE A 10 -9.79 -5.43 6.52
N TRP A 11 -11.00 -5.67 7.03
CA TRP A 11 -12.25 -5.37 6.36
C TRP A 11 -13.19 -4.55 7.25
N PRO A 12 -12.72 -3.40 7.80
CA PRO A 12 -13.59 -2.54 8.58
C PRO A 12 -14.73 -2.00 7.71
N ASP A 13 -15.91 -1.84 8.30
CA ASP A 13 -17.02 -1.13 7.66
C ASP A 13 -16.77 0.38 7.73
N LEU A 14 -16.39 0.97 6.59
CA LEU A 14 -16.00 2.37 6.48
C LEU A 14 -16.84 3.09 5.43
N SER A 15 -17.24 4.32 5.73
CA SER A 15 -17.77 5.25 4.74
C SER A 15 -16.70 5.66 3.71
N LEU A 16 -17.14 6.25 2.59
CA LEU A 16 -16.22 6.80 1.58
C LEU A 16 -15.33 7.92 2.14
N GLU A 17 -15.86 8.73 3.07
CA GLU A 17 -15.10 9.79 3.72
C GLU A 17 -14.00 9.20 4.61
N GLU A 18 -14.32 8.19 5.41
CA GLU A 18 -13.35 7.48 6.26
C GLU A 18 -12.29 6.76 5.44
N CYS A 19 -12.67 6.11 4.34
CA CYS A 19 -11.72 5.55 3.37
C CYS A 19 -10.75 6.63 2.85
N GLY A 20 -11.29 7.80 2.48
CA GLY A 20 -10.48 8.94 2.01
C GLY A 20 -9.52 9.48 3.07
N ASN A 21 -9.99 9.60 4.32
CA ASN A 21 -9.14 10.01 5.45
C ASN A 21 -8.03 9.00 5.71
N MET A 22 -8.37 7.71 5.77
CA MET A 22 -7.41 6.62 5.97
C MET A 22 -6.37 6.56 4.85
N ALA A 23 -6.77 6.76 3.59
CA ALA A 23 -5.84 6.81 2.47
C ALA A 23 -4.83 7.96 2.59
N ARG A 24 -5.30 9.17 2.97
CA ARG A 24 -4.41 10.34 3.18
C ARG A 24 -3.45 10.13 4.34
N GLU A 25 -3.95 9.64 5.47
CA GLU A 25 -3.10 9.34 6.63
C GLU A 25 -2.04 8.29 6.29
N THR A 26 -2.46 7.21 5.63
CA THR A 26 -1.58 6.12 5.21
C THR A 26 -0.49 6.62 4.25
N ALA A 27 -0.82 7.49 3.30
CA ALA A 27 0.16 8.08 2.39
C ALA A 27 1.24 8.89 3.15
N LEU A 28 0.82 9.72 4.11
CA LEU A 28 1.75 10.48 4.96
C LEU A 28 2.65 9.58 5.81
N LEU A 29 2.11 8.45 6.32
CA LEU A 29 2.89 7.49 7.09
C LEU A 29 3.90 6.74 6.22
N TYR A 30 3.54 6.36 5.00
CA TYR A 30 4.47 5.75 4.04
C TYR A 30 5.59 6.73 3.64
N GLU A 31 5.27 7.99 3.36
CA GLU A 31 6.28 8.99 3.05
C GLU A 31 7.28 9.14 4.22
N LYS A 32 6.77 9.31 5.44
CA LYS A 32 7.59 9.38 6.66
C LYS A 32 8.43 8.12 6.87
N LEU A 33 7.90 6.94 6.56
CA LEU A 33 8.61 5.67 6.69
C LEU A 33 9.74 5.57 5.66
N ILE A 34 9.45 5.80 4.39
CA ILE A 34 10.40 5.67 3.28
C ILE A 34 11.56 6.65 3.43
N ARG A 35 11.29 7.90 3.84
CA ARG A 35 12.32 8.92 4.09
C ARG A 35 13.33 8.57 5.19
N ARG A 36 13.10 7.52 5.98
CA ARG A 36 14.02 7.07 7.03
C ARG A 36 15.08 6.10 6.53
N PHE A 37 14.96 5.61 5.31
CA PHE A 37 15.86 4.63 4.75
C PHE A 37 16.75 5.27 3.68
N GLU A 38 18.06 5.12 3.86
CA GLU A 38 19.02 5.08 2.76
C GLU A 38 18.87 3.73 2.02
N GLU A 39 19.48 3.58 0.85
CA GLU A 39 19.31 2.39 0.00
C GLU A 39 19.65 1.09 0.74
N GLU A 40 20.75 1.06 1.48
CA GLU A 40 21.18 -0.11 2.27
C GLU A 40 20.22 -0.40 3.44
N GLY A 41 19.49 0.62 3.90
CA GLY A 41 18.49 0.50 4.96
C GLY A 41 17.28 -0.35 4.55
N LEU A 42 17.02 -0.48 3.24
CA LEU A 42 15.92 -1.29 2.72
C LEU A 42 16.20 -2.80 2.81
N ASP A 43 17.46 -3.21 2.93
CA ASP A 43 17.85 -4.63 3.02
C ASP A 43 17.89 -5.16 4.46
N VAL A 44 17.53 -4.32 5.43
CA VAL A 44 17.34 -4.73 6.84
C VAL A 44 16.19 -5.74 6.94
N ARG A 45 16.46 -6.87 7.60
CA ARG A 45 15.46 -7.93 7.85
C ARG A 45 14.57 -7.57 9.05
N VAL A 46 13.29 -7.88 8.91
CA VAL A 46 12.26 -7.69 9.92
C VAL A 46 11.60 -9.02 10.23
N HIS A 47 11.59 -9.39 11.51
CA HIS A 47 10.79 -10.51 12.01
C HIS A 47 9.40 -10.03 12.37
N TYR A 48 8.37 -10.76 11.92
CA TYR A 48 6.98 -10.45 12.21
C TYR A 48 6.15 -11.72 12.27
N ARG A 49 4.90 -11.58 12.71
CA ARG A 49 3.90 -12.64 12.61
C ARG A 49 2.81 -12.19 11.64
N THR A 50 2.42 -13.12 10.78
CA THR A 50 1.28 -12.93 9.88
C THR A 50 -0.01 -12.83 10.69
N SER A 51 -1.10 -12.42 10.05
CA SER A 51 -2.44 -12.39 10.67
C SER A 51 -2.90 -13.76 11.19
N LYS A 52 -2.28 -14.85 10.72
CA LYS A 52 -2.49 -16.23 11.21
C LYS A 52 -1.53 -16.64 12.35
N GLY A 53 -0.76 -15.71 12.91
CA GLY A 53 0.22 -15.95 13.98
C GLY A 53 1.51 -16.64 13.55
N VAL A 54 1.64 -16.99 12.25
CA VAL A 54 2.81 -17.69 11.71
C VAL A 54 4.01 -16.74 11.66
N PRO A 55 5.15 -17.09 12.29
CA PRO A 55 6.39 -16.32 12.18
C PRO A 55 6.89 -16.25 10.75
N ARG A 56 7.31 -15.05 10.33
CA ARG A 56 7.92 -14.77 9.03
C ARG A 56 9.05 -13.78 9.19
N GLU A 57 9.87 -13.69 8.16
CA GLU A 57 10.99 -12.78 8.10
C GLU A 57 11.24 -12.36 6.66
N ASN A 58 11.32 -11.05 6.43
CA ASN A 58 11.54 -10.45 5.12
C ASN A 58 12.35 -9.16 5.26
N THR A 59 13.00 -8.71 4.19
CA THR A 59 13.60 -7.36 4.16
C THR A 59 12.51 -6.29 4.04
N ILE A 60 12.85 -5.05 4.42
CA ILE A 60 11.95 -3.90 4.17
C ILE A 60 11.65 -3.77 2.68
N ARG A 61 12.65 -3.97 1.81
CA ARG A 61 12.51 -3.97 0.35
C ARG A 61 11.48 -4.98 -0.14
N GLU A 62 11.56 -6.22 0.34
CA GLU A 62 10.59 -7.27 0.00
C GLU A 62 9.17 -6.90 0.44
N ILE A 63 9.01 -6.36 1.65
CA ILE A 63 7.71 -5.96 2.19
C ILE A 63 7.11 -4.80 1.38
N LEU A 64 7.88 -3.75 1.08
CA LEU A 64 7.40 -2.61 0.30
C LEU A 64 7.09 -2.99 -1.15
N SER A 65 7.88 -3.90 -1.74
CA SER A 65 7.61 -4.45 -3.07
C SER A 65 6.29 -5.24 -3.08
N HIS A 66 6.05 -6.06 -2.07
CA HIS A 66 4.78 -6.76 -1.90
C HIS A 66 3.60 -5.79 -1.80
N VAL A 67 3.72 -4.72 -1.00
CA VAL A 67 2.68 -3.69 -0.88
C VAL A 67 2.37 -3.06 -2.23
N LEU A 68 3.40 -2.71 -3.02
CA LEU A 68 3.22 -2.14 -4.36
C LEU A 68 2.38 -3.08 -5.24
N PHE A 69 2.80 -4.34 -5.39
CA PHE A 69 2.09 -5.30 -6.24
C PHE A 69 0.68 -5.63 -5.74
N HIS A 70 0.53 -5.81 -4.43
CA HIS A 70 -0.78 -6.07 -3.82
C HIS A 70 -1.74 -4.90 -4.05
N SER A 71 -1.25 -3.66 -3.94
CA SER A 71 -2.06 -2.46 -4.21
C SER A 71 -2.48 -2.37 -5.68
N SER A 72 -1.61 -2.73 -6.63
CA SER A 72 -1.93 -2.74 -8.06
C SER A 72 -3.04 -3.73 -8.40
N ILE A 73 -3.03 -4.91 -7.77
CA ILE A 73 -4.09 -5.92 -7.95
C ILE A 73 -5.45 -5.38 -7.48
N HIS A 74 -5.51 -4.81 -6.27
CA HIS A 74 -6.76 -4.25 -5.73
C HIS A 74 -7.27 -3.06 -6.55
N ARG A 75 -6.37 -2.20 -7.01
CA ARG A 75 -6.72 -1.11 -7.92
C ARG A 75 -7.30 -1.63 -9.23
N GLY A 76 -6.72 -2.69 -9.79
CA GLY A 76 -7.27 -3.38 -10.96
C GLY A 76 -8.69 -3.89 -10.73
N ASN A 77 -8.95 -4.51 -9.57
CA ASN A 77 -10.30 -4.98 -9.21
C ASN A 77 -11.32 -3.82 -9.13
N ILE A 78 -10.93 -2.69 -8.54
CA ILE A 78 -11.77 -1.49 -8.46
C ILE A 78 -12.04 -0.92 -9.85
N ILE A 79 -11.01 -0.79 -10.67
CA ILE A 79 -11.11 -0.29 -12.05
C ILE A 79 -12.07 -1.15 -12.87
N SER A 80 -11.95 -2.47 -12.79
CA SER A 80 -12.86 -3.40 -13.47
C SER A 80 -14.30 -3.20 -12.99
N ARG A 81 -14.51 -3.07 -11.67
CA ARG A 81 -15.84 -2.86 -11.11
C ARG A 81 -16.47 -1.53 -11.52
N ILE A 82 -15.69 -0.46 -11.64
CA ILE A 82 -16.16 0.84 -12.15
C ILE A 82 -16.68 0.67 -13.58
N ARG A 83 -15.93 -0.03 -14.44
CA ARG A 83 -16.33 -0.29 -15.83
C ARG A 83 -17.60 -1.14 -15.93
N ASP A 84 -17.72 -2.19 -15.12
CA ASP A 84 -18.91 -3.06 -15.08
C ASP A 84 -20.19 -2.27 -14.72
N LEU A 85 -20.04 -1.21 -13.93
CA LEU A 85 -21.13 -0.29 -13.54
C LEU A 85 -21.35 0.84 -14.56
N GLY A 86 -20.65 0.84 -15.70
CA GLY A 86 -20.76 1.86 -16.76
C GLY A 86 -20.01 3.16 -16.47
N GLY A 87 -19.16 3.19 -15.44
CA GLY A 87 -18.32 4.35 -15.11
C GLY A 87 -17.01 4.38 -15.89
N GLU A 88 -16.40 5.57 -15.95
CA GLU A 88 -15.05 5.76 -16.50
C GLU A 88 -14.03 5.78 -15.35
N PRO A 89 -13.09 4.82 -15.29
CA PRO A 89 -12.07 4.79 -14.24
C PRO A 89 -10.98 5.82 -14.51
N PRO A 90 -10.32 6.35 -13.44
CA PRO A 90 -9.19 7.26 -13.60
C PRO A 90 -7.98 6.54 -14.21
N GLU A 91 -7.11 7.32 -14.87
CA GLU A 91 -5.77 6.86 -15.26
C GLU A 91 -4.91 6.64 -14.01
N THR A 92 -4.21 5.49 -13.96
CA THR A 92 -3.44 5.10 -12.76
C THR A 92 -2.05 4.57 -13.07
N ASP A 93 -1.63 4.66 -14.34
CA ASP A 93 -0.34 4.18 -14.79
C ASP A 93 0.80 5.04 -14.24
N TYR A 94 1.88 4.38 -13.83
CA TYR A 94 3.06 5.05 -13.31
C TYR A 94 3.66 6.05 -14.32
N ILE A 95 3.61 5.75 -15.61
CA ILE A 95 4.15 6.65 -16.64
C ILE A 95 3.32 7.93 -16.79
N ILE A 96 2.01 7.86 -16.50
CA ILE A 96 1.12 9.03 -16.52
C ILE A 96 1.43 9.89 -15.31
N TYR A 97 1.54 9.25 -14.13
CA TYR A 97 1.98 9.94 -12.92
C TYR A 97 3.30 10.71 -13.11
N LEU A 98 4.32 10.11 -13.75
CA LEU A 98 5.59 10.77 -14.03
C LEU A 98 5.47 11.95 -15.01
N ARG A 99 4.46 11.98 -15.87
CA ARG A 99 4.23 13.07 -16.85
C ARG A 99 3.48 14.24 -16.21
N GLU A 100 2.52 13.94 -15.33
CA GLU A 100 1.68 14.94 -14.67
C GLU A 100 2.36 15.55 -13.45
N THR A 101 3.19 14.77 -12.76
CA THR A 101 4.01 15.24 -11.65
C THR A 101 5.29 15.82 -12.22
N VAL A 102 5.22 17.06 -12.72
CA VAL A 102 6.40 17.83 -13.13
C VAL A 102 7.36 17.86 -11.94
N TYR A 103 8.52 17.22 -12.11
CA TYR A 103 9.68 17.18 -11.21
C TYR A 103 9.56 18.00 -9.92
N ILE A 104 9.47 17.30 -8.77
CA ILE A 104 9.98 17.85 -7.50
C ILE A 104 11.51 17.83 -7.58
#